data_AF-A0A142M7S7-F1
#
_entry.id   AF-A0A142M7S7-F1
#
_cell.length_a   1.000
_cell.length_b   1.000
_cell.length_c   1.000
_cell.angle_alpha   90.00
_cell.angle_beta   90.00
_cell.angle_gamma   90.00
#
_symmetry.space_group_name_H-M   'P 1'
#
loop_
_entity.id
_entity.type
_entity.pdbx_description
1 polymer ?
#
loop_
_entity_poly.entity_id
_entity_poly.type
_entity_poly.pdbx_seq_one_letter_code
_entity_poly.pdbx_strand_id
1 'polypeptide(L)' 'MIRFVIIAVVVIVAWLLLLKLFRQMKEARVDWTGIATIIGFIVLAIYLHYVTGIG' A
#
# COMPACT_ATOMS: atom_id res chain seq x y z
N MET A 1 -5.58 -30.46 -15.41
CA MET A 1 -6.82 -29.70 -15.73
C MET A 1 -7.42 -29.04 -14.47
N ILE A 2 -7.90 -29.80 -13.48
CA ILE A 2 -8.59 -29.24 -12.29
C ILE A 2 -7.70 -28.34 -11.41
N ARG A 3 -6.39 -28.63 -11.33
CA ARG A 3 -5.42 -27.81 -10.60
C ARG A 3 -5.34 -26.37 -11.14
N PHE A 4 -5.47 -26.16 -12.45
CA PHE A 4 -5.50 -24.81 -13.03
C PHE A 4 -6.78 -24.06 -12.68
N VAL A 5 -7.91 -24.76 -12.61
CA VAL A 5 -9.19 -24.18 -12.19
C VAL A 5 -9.12 -23.71 -10.73
N ILE A 6 -8.53 -24.53 -9.85
CA ILE A 6 -8.32 -24.16 -8.44
C ILE A 6 -7.42 -22.92 -8.33
N ILE A 7 -6.31 -22.89 -9.06
CA ILE A 7 -5.40 -21.73 -9.06
C ILE A 7 -6.12 -20.48 -9.58
N ALA A 8 -6.90 -20.59 -10.65
CA ALA A 8 -7.68 -19.47 -11.19
C ALA A 8 -8.69 -18.93 -10.17
N VAL A 9 -9.41 -19.82 -9.46
CA VAL A 9 -10.36 -19.42 -8.41
C VAL A 9 -9.64 -18.72 -7.26
N VAL A 10 -8.50 -19.25 -6.80
CA VAL A 10 -7.71 -18.62 -5.73
C VAL A 10 -7.22 -17.24 -6.16
N VAL A 11 -6.74 -17.09 -7.39
CA VAL A 11 -6.29 -15.80 -7.92
C VAL A 11 -7.44 -14.80 -7.99
N ILE A 12 -8.62 -15.22 -8.46
CA ILE A 12 -9.81 -14.37 -8.52
C ILE A 12 -10.25 -13.93 -7.12
N VAL A 13 -10.28 -14.86 -6.17
CA VAL A 13 -10.65 -14.56 -4.77
C VAL A 13 -9.62 -13.61 -4.15
N ALA A 14 -8.33 -13.85 -4.32
CA ALA A 14 -7.28 -12.96 -3.85
C ALA A 14 -7.40 -11.56 -4.47
N TRP A 15 -7.72 -11.46 -5.75
CA TRP A 15 -7.94 -10.21 -6.45
C TRP A 15 -9.16 -9.44 -5.91
N LEU A 16 -10.27 -10.13 -5.67
CA LEU A 16 -11.47 -9.54 -5.08
C LEU A 16 -11.21 -9.05 -3.65
N LEU A 17 -10.43 -9.80 -2.85
CA LEU A 17 -10.02 -9.39 -1.51
C LEU A 17 -9.12 -8.15 -1.55
N LEU A 18 -8.18 -8.07 -2.49
CA LEU A 18 -7.35 -6.89 -2.72
C LEU A 18 -8.18 -5.66 -3.08
N LEU A 19 -9.11 -5.79 -4.03
CA LEU A 19 -10.02 -4.71 -4.43
C LEU A 19 -10.90 -4.26 -3.26
N LYS A 20 -11.41 -5.19 -2.46
CA LYS A 20 -12.21 -4.89 -1.28
C LYS A 20 -11.38 -4.19 -0.22
N LEU A 21 -10.13 -4.60 0.01
CA LEU A 21 -9.22 -3.95 0.93
C LEU A 21 -8.87 -2.53 0.46
N PHE A 22 -8.61 -2.35 -0.83
CA PHE A 22 -8.32 -1.02 -1.40
C PHE A 22 -9.52 -0.09 -1.25
N ARG A 23 -10.72 -0.62 -1.52
CA ARG A 23 -11.97 0.11 -1.37
C ARG A 23 -12.28 0.40 0.10
N GLN A 24 -12.03 -0.53 1.01
CA GLN A 24 -12.13 -0.31 2.45
C GLN A 24 -11.11 0.70 2.96
N MET A 25 -9.88 0.70 2.46
CA MET A 25 -8.88 1.72 2.81
C MET A 25 -9.31 3.11 2.30
N LYS A 26 -10.06 3.17 1.19
CA LYS A 26 -10.62 4.42 0.65
C LYS A 26 -11.92 4.87 1.34
N GLU A 27 -12.78 3.92 1.73
CA GLU A 27 -14.09 4.16 2.37
C GLU A 27 -14.00 4.29 3.88
N ALA A 28 -13.11 3.53 4.53
CA ALA A 28 -12.72 3.84 5.90
C ALA A 28 -12.12 5.24 5.88
N ARG A 29 -12.44 6.04 6.89
CA ARG A 29 -11.84 7.37 7.16
C ARG A 29 -10.34 7.25 7.48
N VAL A 30 -9.59 6.58 6.62
CA VAL A 30 -8.13 6.58 6.62
C VAL A 30 -7.76 7.98 6.17
N ASP A 31 -7.10 8.70 7.05
CA ASP A 31 -6.59 10.03 6.76
C ASP A 31 -5.36 9.90 5.85
N TRP A 32 -5.62 9.74 4.55
CA TRP A 32 -4.61 9.69 3.52
C TRP A 32 -3.74 10.95 3.48
N THR A 33 -4.29 12.09 3.90
CA THR A 33 -3.54 13.34 4.03
C THR A 33 -2.52 13.21 5.15
N GLY A 34 -2.94 12.77 6.34
CA GLY A 34 -2.03 12.52 7.47
C GLY A 34 -0.92 11.51 7.15
N ILE A 35 -1.27 10.40 6.48
CA ILE A 35 -0.28 9.39 6.04
C ILE A 35 0.71 10.00 5.04
N ALA A 36 0.23 10.74 4.03
CA ALA A 36 1.08 11.40 3.06
C ALA A 36 2.01 12.43 3.71
N THR A 37 1.52 13.18 4.72
CA THR A 37 2.34 14.12 5.49
C THR A 37 3.46 13.41 6.25
N ILE A 38 3.16 12.29 6.93
CA ILE A 38 4.18 11.53 7.67
C ILE A 38 5.24 10.97 6.71
N ILE A 39 4.82 10.37 5.59
CA ILE A 39 5.74 9.85 4.56
C ILE A 39 6.59 10.99 4.00
N GLY A 40 5.99 12.14 3.70
CA GLY A 40 6.72 13.32 3.24
C GLY A 40 7.78 13.80 4.22
N PHE A 41 7.46 13.81 5.53
CA PHE A 41 8.43 14.13 6.58
C PHE A 41 9.57 13.12 6.68
N ILE A 42 9.28 11.82 6.60
CA ILE A 42 10.30 10.76 6.63
C ILE A 42 11.23 10.90 5.43
N VAL A 43 10.67 11.06 4.23
CA VAL A 43 11.44 11.24 2.99
C VAL A 43 12.27 12.51 3.06
N LEU A 44 11.71 13.61 3.58
CA LEU A 44 12.44 14.86 3.77
C LEU A 44 13.60 14.69 4.76
N ALA A 45 13.39 13.99 5.88
CA ALA A 45 14.44 13.71 6.84
C ALA A 45 15.58 12.87 6.22
N ILE A 46 15.23 11.82 5.45
CA ILE A 46 16.21 11.01 4.72
C ILE A 46 16.95 11.84 3.68
N TYR A 47 16.23 12.67 2.93
CA TYR A 47 16.80 13.56 1.92
C TYR A 47 17.77 14.56 2.55
N LEU A 48 17.39 15.19 3.66
CA LEU A 48 18.26 16.11 4.39
C LEU A 48 19.49 15.40 4.92
N HIS A 49 19.34 14.21 5.51
CA HIS A 49 20.48 13.39 5.92
C HIS A 49 21.43 13.09 4.75
N TYR A 50 20.89 12.68 3.61
CA TYR A 50 21.66 12.37 2.41
C TYR A 50 22.37 13.60 1.81
N VAL A 51 21.68 14.75 1.75
CA VAL A 51 22.20 15.98 1.13
C VAL A 51 23.17 16.72 2.06
N THR A 52 22.92 16.70 3.37
CA THR A 52 23.77 17.40 4.35
C THR A 52 24.94 16.55 4.82
N GLY A 53 24.90 15.24 4.63
CA GLY A 53 25.95 14.33 5.08
C GLY A 53 26.08 14.24 6.60
N ILE A 54 25.10 14.74 7.37
CA ILE A 54 25.06 14.59 8.83
C ILE A 54 24.60 13.18 9.15
N GLY A 55 25.57 12.27 9.20
CA GLY A 55 25.50 10.90 9.69
C GLY A 55 26.73 10.57 10.52
#